data_AF-A0A6P0RJ05-F1
#
_entry.id   AF-A0A6P0RJ05-F1
#
_cell.length_a   1.000
_cell.length_b   1.000
_cell.length_c   1.000
_cell.angle_alpha   90.00
_cell.angle_beta   90.00
_cell.angle_gamma   90.00
#
_symmetry.space_group_name_H-M   'P 1'
#
loop_
_entity.id
_entity.type
_entity.pdbx_description
1 polymer ?
#
loop_
_entity_poly.entity_id
_entity_poly.type
_entity_poly.pdbx_seq_one_letter_code
_entity_poly.pdbx_strand_id
1 'polypeptide(L)'
;MLLSLGQLYVKGITINWSGFDQDYTRQKVALPTYPFQRQRCWVEITENKHQKNQKSENISETSIVKLLTQGKTEALTQQLEKAVNFSPEQLKVLPEILDVLAKQQQEQLAAVTIKNWFHEIQWKPLAQTQSKTNIQLSNWLIFADTTGVAEKLAKKLQQEGHQYSLVYRGESYQKLAAGKYQLNPAIPEEFKKLYQEVQESSQVPLSKLIHLWSLDAPESKDLTLSTLEETQLWGCGSVMYLLQALLKNISTAQLWLITRGSQSVLSKTENNIPGLAASSLWGLGRALSIEHPQLWGGLVDMAPQASEAEADEVEMLWELLVNEPEEDNLALRGKNTYVARLVNQDTPEFPQSLTLSSDGSYLITGGLGALGLHTAQWLAEKGAKNIVLTGRRPPSENVQESIQELEQKGCQVKILLGDIAIEEEIEKILEEIQASLPTLKGIIHAAGVVDDGTIQQMNWERFTKVMSPKVIGTWHLHKLTQNLPLDFFVCFSSMVSLIGSPGQGNY
;
A
#
# COMPACT_ATOMS: atom_id res chain seq x y z
N MET A 1 -4.70 -37.86 -15.10
CA MET A 1 -5.33 -38.81 -14.16
C MET A 1 -6.27 -38.09 -13.18
N LEU A 2 -5.81 -37.06 -12.45
CA LEU A 2 -6.63 -36.26 -11.53
C LEU A 2 -7.85 -35.57 -12.19
N LEU A 3 -7.70 -35.08 -13.42
CA LEU A 3 -8.77 -34.39 -14.16
C LEU A 3 -9.95 -35.32 -14.48
N SER A 4 -9.68 -36.58 -14.80
CA SER A 4 -10.68 -37.62 -15.05
C SER A 4 -11.37 -38.06 -13.75
N LEU A 5 -10.63 -38.15 -12.64
CA LEU A 5 -11.19 -38.41 -11.30
C LEU A 5 -12.10 -37.27 -10.84
N GLY A 6 -11.69 -36.01 -11.06
CA GLY A 6 -12.53 -34.84 -10.76
C GLY A 6 -13.84 -34.84 -11.55
N GLN A 7 -13.82 -35.21 -12.83
CA GLN A 7 -15.03 -35.33 -13.65
C GLN A 7 -15.98 -36.43 -13.16
N LEU A 8 -15.46 -37.56 -12.66
CA LEU A 8 -16.28 -38.65 -12.10
C LEU A 8 -16.88 -38.26 -10.75
N TYR A 9 -16.11 -37.56 -9.89
CA TYR A 9 -16.57 -37.06 -8.60
C TYR A 9 -17.73 -36.07 -8.75
N VAL A 10 -17.62 -35.10 -9.65
CA VAL A 10 -18.66 -34.09 -9.92
C VAL A 10 -19.93 -34.75 -10.49
N LYS A 11 -19.81 -35.92 -11.13
CA LYS A 11 -20.94 -36.74 -11.59
C LYS A 11 -21.51 -37.67 -10.50
N GLY A 12 -21.07 -37.52 -9.25
CA GLY A 12 -21.59 -38.25 -8.08
C GLY A 12 -21.07 -39.68 -7.92
N ILE A 13 -19.99 -40.04 -8.63
CA ILE A 13 -19.39 -41.38 -8.51
C ILE A 13 -18.46 -41.42 -7.29
N THR A 14 -18.67 -42.40 -6.42
CA THR A 14 -17.84 -42.61 -5.23
C THR A 14 -16.44 -43.07 -5.61
N ILE A 15 -15.43 -42.28 -5.25
CA ILE A 15 -14.03 -42.56 -5.53
C ILE A 15 -13.36 -43.16 -4.29
N ASN A 16 -12.61 -44.24 -4.49
CA ASN A 16 -11.76 -44.82 -3.46
C ASN A 16 -10.47 -44.00 -3.31
N TRP A 17 -10.50 -42.97 -2.48
CA TRP A 17 -9.37 -42.07 -2.25
C TRP A 17 -8.18 -42.77 -1.57
N SER A 18 -8.43 -43.73 -0.67
CA SER A 18 -7.36 -44.48 -0.01
C SER A 18 -6.63 -45.44 -0.98
N GLY A 19 -7.32 -45.92 -2.01
CA GLY A 19 -6.69 -46.65 -3.13
C GLY A 19 -5.89 -45.75 -4.07
N PHE A 20 -6.36 -44.52 -4.31
CA PHE A 20 -5.66 -43.54 -5.14
C PHE A 20 -4.39 -42.97 -4.47
N ASP A 21 -4.38 -42.84 -3.14
CA ASP A 21 -3.27 -42.27 -2.38
C ASP A 21 -2.23 -43.32 -1.90
N GLN A 22 -2.23 -44.52 -2.47
CA GLN A 22 -1.21 -45.54 -2.18
C GLN A 22 0.22 -45.07 -2.53
N ASP A 23 1.24 -45.77 -2.01
CA ASP A 23 2.65 -45.46 -2.24
C ASP A 23 3.08 -45.80 -3.68
N TYR A 24 2.99 -44.83 -4.57
CA TYR A 24 3.69 -44.81 -5.86
C TYR A 24 4.80 -43.76 -5.84
N THR A 25 5.78 -43.90 -6.72
CA THR A 25 6.88 -42.93 -6.86
C THR A 25 6.34 -41.59 -7.36
N ARG A 26 6.19 -40.61 -6.45
CA ARG A 26 5.67 -39.27 -6.79
C ARG A 26 6.80 -38.36 -7.25
N GLN A 27 6.67 -37.75 -8.43
CA GLN A 27 7.51 -36.60 -8.79
C GLN A 27 7.01 -35.37 -8.00
N LYS A 28 7.87 -34.78 -7.17
CA LYS A 28 7.60 -33.48 -6.54
C LYS A 28 7.71 -32.39 -7.60
N VAL A 29 6.58 -31.76 -7.91
CA VAL A 29 6.51 -30.58 -8.76
C VAL A 29 6.27 -29.37 -7.86
N ALA A 30 7.14 -28.37 -7.93
CA ALA A 30 6.94 -27.11 -7.20
C ALA A 30 5.78 -26.35 -7.87
N LEU A 31 4.73 -26.06 -7.09
CA LEU A 31 3.63 -25.22 -7.53
C LEU A 31 3.91 -23.76 -7.12
N PRO A 32 3.72 -22.78 -8.01
CA PRO A 32 3.79 -21.37 -7.62
C PRO A 32 2.59 -21.00 -6.73
N THR A 33 2.85 -20.19 -5.71
CA THR A 33 1.90 -19.75 -4.69
C THR A 33 1.18 -18.46 -5.10
N TYR A 34 0.46 -18.43 -6.23
CA TYR A 34 -0.44 -17.28 -6.50
C TYR A 34 -1.59 -17.57 -7.49
N PRO A 35 -2.84 -17.11 -7.20
CA PRO A 35 -3.98 -17.18 -8.10
C PRO A 35 -4.22 -15.85 -8.85
N PHE A 36 -4.85 -15.92 -10.03
CA PHE A 36 -5.35 -14.81 -10.88
C PHE A 36 -4.42 -14.25 -11.99
N GLN A 37 -4.27 -15.03 -13.08
CA GLN A 37 -4.57 -14.52 -14.43
C GLN A 37 -4.79 -15.69 -15.39
N ARG A 38 -5.87 -15.66 -16.17
CA ARG A 38 -6.08 -16.59 -17.32
C ARG A 38 -5.34 -16.08 -18.55
N GLN A 39 -4.03 -15.87 -18.42
CA GLN A 39 -3.13 -15.71 -19.57
C GLN A 39 -1.93 -16.63 -19.39
N ARG A 40 -1.46 -17.17 -20.52
CA ARG A 40 -0.41 -18.18 -20.56
C ARG A 40 0.93 -17.47 -20.41
N CYS A 41 1.43 -17.32 -19.19
CA CYS A 41 2.69 -16.61 -18.89
C CYS A 41 3.92 -17.54 -18.82
N TRP A 42 3.99 -18.56 -19.68
CA TRP A 42 5.26 -19.24 -19.93
C TRP A 42 6.01 -18.48 -21.03
N VAL A 43 7.33 -18.37 -20.91
CA VAL A 43 8.18 -18.25 -22.10
C VAL A 43 7.83 -19.46 -22.96
N GLU A 44 7.22 -19.23 -24.14
CA GLU A 44 7.26 -20.25 -25.17
C GLU A 44 8.74 -20.46 -25.45
N ILE A 45 9.29 -21.55 -24.93
CA ILE A 45 10.59 -22.03 -25.38
C ILE A 45 10.34 -22.35 -26.84
N THR A 46 10.69 -21.39 -27.71
CA THR A 46 10.83 -21.61 -29.13
C THR A 46 12.08 -22.45 -29.30
N GLU A 47 12.03 -23.70 -28.85
CA GLU A 47 12.99 -24.70 -29.28
C GLU A 47 12.84 -24.77 -30.80
N ASN A 48 13.83 -24.18 -31.48
CA ASN A 48 14.09 -24.23 -32.92
C ASN A 48 13.36 -23.26 -33.86
N LYS A 49 13.27 -21.96 -33.57
CA LYS A 49 13.21 -20.95 -34.66
C LYS A 49 14.09 -19.69 -34.55
N HIS A 50 14.72 -19.41 -33.41
CA HIS A 50 15.63 -18.24 -33.28
C HIS A 50 17.13 -18.54 -33.38
N GLN A 51 17.54 -19.76 -33.72
CA GLN A 51 18.96 -20.08 -34.02
C GLN A 51 19.49 -19.47 -35.33
N LYS A 52 18.71 -18.68 -36.08
CA LYS A 52 19.17 -18.06 -37.33
C LYS A 52 19.26 -16.54 -37.38
N ASN A 53 18.67 -15.80 -36.43
CA ASN A 53 18.61 -14.31 -36.56
C ASN A 53 19.13 -13.49 -35.37
N GLN A 54 19.81 -14.10 -34.38
CA GLN A 54 20.55 -13.35 -33.34
C GLN A 54 21.98 -13.89 -33.20
N LYS A 55 22.73 -13.82 -34.30
CA LYS A 55 24.18 -13.65 -34.25
C LYS A 55 24.43 -12.14 -34.21
N SER A 56 24.25 -11.49 -33.07
CA SER A 56 24.78 -10.17 -32.71
C SER A 56 24.39 -9.89 -31.27
N GLU A 57 25.39 -9.72 -30.40
CA GLU A 57 25.29 -9.15 -29.04
C GLU A 57 24.71 -10.03 -27.93
N ASN A 58 25.40 -11.14 -27.62
CA ASN A 58 25.43 -11.66 -26.26
C ASN A 58 26.88 -12.08 -25.97
N ILE A 59 27.64 -11.19 -25.32
CA ILE A 59 28.98 -11.49 -24.81
C ILE A 59 28.76 -12.35 -23.57
N SER A 60 29.18 -13.62 -23.62
CA SER A 60 29.31 -14.47 -22.45
C SER A 60 30.12 -13.74 -21.39
N GLU A 61 29.54 -13.46 -20.22
CA GLU A 61 30.26 -12.81 -19.11
C GLU A 61 31.54 -13.59 -18.81
N THR A 62 32.70 -12.94 -19.03
CA THR A 62 34.00 -13.54 -18.82
C THR A 62 34.26 -13.72 -17.31
N SER A 63 35.16 -14.63 -16.91
CA SER A 63 35.43 -14.88 -15.48
C SER A 63 35.88 -13.62 -14.72
N ILE A 64 36.56 -12.71 -15.43
CA ILE A 64 37.01 -11.41 -14.92
C ILE A 64 35.83 -10.52 -14.55
N VAL A 65 34.84 -10.40 -15.44
CA VAL A 65 33.62 -9.61 -15.17
C VAL A 65 32.88 -10.17 -13.95
N LYS A 66 32.77 -11.50 -13.84
CA LYS A 66 32.12 -12.14 -12.69
C LYS A 66 32.82 -11.87 -11.36
N LEU A 67 34.16 -11.89 -11.33
CA LEU A 67 34.94 -11.62 -10.13
C LEU A 67 34.89 -10.14 -9.73
N LEU A 68 34.91 -9.23 -10.70
CA LEU A 68 34.70 -7.79 -10.49
C LEU A 68 33.31 -7.51 -9.92
N THR A 69 32.26 -8.07 -10.51
CA THR A 69 30.87 -7.93 -10.02
C THR A 69 30.71 -8.46 -8.59
N GLN A 70 31.43 -9.52 -8.21
CA GLN A 70 31.37 -10.12 -6.87
C GLN A 70 32.26 -9.42 -5.83
N GLY A 71 33.01 -8.38 -6.21
CA GLY A 71 33.95 -7.71 -5.30
C GLY A 71 35.09 -8.61 -4.83
N LYS A 72 35.40 -9.67 -5.57
CA LYS A 72 36.47 -10.62 -5.25
C LYS A 72 37.81 -10.15 -5.83
N THR A 73 38.26 -8.99 -5.38
CA THR A 73 39.43 -8.29 -5.93
C THR A 73 40.72 -9.06 -5.69
N GLU A 74 40.87 -9.74 -4.55
CA GLU A 74 42.02 -10.65 -4.29
C GLU A 74 42.14 -11.78 -5.33
N ALA A 75 41.02 -12.43 -5.66
CA ALA A 75 41.00 -13.51 -6.64
C ALA A 75 41.27 -12.99 -8.06
N LEU A 76 40.87 -11.74 -8.35
CA LEU A 76 41.16 -11.07 -9.61
C LEU A 76 42.63 -10.69 -9.73
N THR A 77 43.24 -10.18 -8.65
CA THR A 77 44.67 -9.87 -8.56
C THR A 77 45.51 -11.10 -8.86
N GLN A 78 45.21 -12.23 -8.20
CA GLN A 78 45.90 -13.51 -8.45
C GLN A 78 45.74 -14.02 -9.88
N GLN A 79 44.62 -13.72 -10.54
CA GLN A 79 44.39 -14.11 -11.93
C GLN A 79 45.18 -13.22 -12.90
N LEU A 80 45.31 -11.93 -12.61
CA LEU A 80 46.08 -10.97 -13.40
C LEU A 80 47.59 -11.15 -13.24
N GLU A 81 48.07 -11.46 -12.03
CA GLU A 81 49.48 -11.79 -11.74
C GLU A 81 49.99 -12.97 -12.57
N LYS A 82 49.12 -13.94 -12.90
CA LYS A 82 49.46 -15.09 -13.75
C LYS A 82 49.48 -14.75 -15.24
N ALA A 83 48.82 -13.67 -15.65
CA ALA A 83 48.65 -13.30 -17.04
C ALA A 83 49.71 -12.28 -17.52
N VAL A 84 50.29 -11.48 -16.61
CA VAL A 84 51.23 -10.40 -16.94
C VAL A 84 52.32 -10.28 -15.87
N ASN A 85 53.57 -10.06 -16.28
CA ASN A 85 54.67 -9.71 -15.37
C ASN A 85 54.57 -8.24 -14.95
N PHE A 86 53.96 -7.99 -13.79
CA PHE A 86 53.95 -6.67 -13.16
C PHE A 86 55.26 -6.39 -12.42
N SER A 87 55.69 -5.12 -12.39
CA SER A 87 56.79 -4.71 -11.52
C SER A 87 56.36 -4.72 -10.03
N PRO A 88 57.31 -4.81 -9.07
CA PRO A 88 57.00 -4.80 -7.64
C PRO A 88 56.24 -3.54 -7.18
N GLU A 89 56.41 -2.43 -7.89
CA GLU A 89 55.72 -1.16 -7.62
C GLU A 89 54.29 -1.18 -8.15
N GLN A 90 54.04 -1.81 -9.30
CA GLN A 90 52.71 -1.97 -9.89
C GLN A 90 51.81 -2.92 -9.07
N LEU A 91 52.40 -3.99 -8.51
CA LEU A 91 51.68 -4.95 -7.66
C LEU A 91 51.15 -4.34 -6.37
N LYS A 92 51.77 -3.27 -5.87
CA LYS A 92 51.29 -2.58 -4.67
C LYS A 92 50.01 -1.77 -4.90
N VAL A 93 49.82 -1.23 -6.10
CA VAL A 93 48.70 -0.32 -6.43
C VAL A 93 47.53 -1.08 -7.06
N LEU A 94 47.79 -2.28 -7.61
CA LEU A 94 46.79 -3.08 -8.31
C LEU A 94 45.54 -3.40 -7.46
N PRO A 95 45.64 -3.82 -6.18
CA PRO A 95 44.46 -4.09 -5.35
C PRO A 95 43.57 -2.86 -5.16
N GLU A 96 44.16 -1.68 -4.87
CA GLU A 96 43.42 -0.44 -4.69
C GLU A 96 42.64 -0.03 -5.96
N ILE A 97 43.27 -0.17 -7.13
CA ILE A 97 42.61 0.11 -8.43
C ILE A 97 41.46 -0.87 -8.67
N LEU A 98 41.65 -2.15 -8.36
CA LEU A 98 40.62 -3.18 -8.55
C LEU A 98 39.45 -3.00 -7.59
N ASP A 99 39.70 -2.55 -6.36
CA ASP A 99 38.64 -2.20 -5.39
C ASP A 99 37.82 -1.01 -5.89
N VAL A 100 38.47 0.03 -6.42
CA VAL A 100 37.78 1.19 -7.02
C VAL A 100 36.93 0.77 -8.23
N LEU A 101 37.49 -0.05 -9.13
CA LEU A 101 36.76 -0.55 -10.30
C LEU A 101 35.60 -1.49 -9.93
N ALA A 102 35.82 -2.39 -8.97
CA ALA A 102 34.78 -3.29 -8.48
C ALA A 102 33.63 -2.49 -7.84
N LYS A 103 33.97 -1.50 -7.00
CA LYS A 103 32.99 -0.59 -6.41
C LYS A 103 32.21 0.18 -7.48
N GLN A 104 32.89 0.76 -8.47
CA GLN A 104 32.23 1.49 -9.56
C GLN A 104 31.34 0.59 -10.42
N GLN A 105 31.78 -0.64 -10.73
CA GLN A 105 31.00 -1.61 -11.49
C GLN A 105 29.78 -2.11 -10.69
N GLN A 106 29.94 -2.36 -9.39
CA GLN A 106 28.82 -2.74 -8.51
C GLN A 106 27.82 -1.59 -8.37
N GLU A 107 28.27 -0.35 -8.23
CA GLU A 107 27.42 0.85 -8.24
C GLU A 107 26.65 0.98 -9.56
N GLN A 108 27.29 0.75 -10.71
CA GLN A 108 26.64 0.78 -12.02
C GLN A 108 25.62 -0.36 -12.19
N LEU A 109 25.95 -1.59 -11.79
CA LEU A 109 25.03 -2.74 -11.86
C LEU A 109 23.84 -2.58 -10.91
N ALA A 110 24.08 -2.05 -9.71
CA ALA A 110 23.02 -1.67 -8.79
C ALA A 110 22.13 -0.60 -9.43
N ALA A 111 22.70 0.44 -10.04
CA ALA A 111 21.96 1.49 -10.73
C ALA A 111 21.10 0.94 -11.89
N VAL A 112 21.62 -0.01 -12.68
CA VAL A 112 20.88 -0.68 -13.76
C VAL A 112 19.75 -1.55 -13.21
N THR A 113 19.98 -2.26 -12.10
CA THR A 113 18.96 -3.11 -11.46
C THR A 113 17.84 -2.26 -10.84
N ILE A 114 18.22 -1.18 -10.15
CA ILE A 114 17.32 -0.22 -9.51
C ILE A 114 16.46 0.51 -10.56
N LYS A 115 16.95 0.67 -11.80
CA LYS A 115 16.20 1.34 -12.87
C LYS A 115 14.81 0.75 -13.11
N ASN A 116 14.64 -0.54 -12.90
CA ASN A 116 13.37 -1.21 -13.12
C ASN A 116 12.50 -1.31 -11.86
N TRP A 117 12.91 -0.72 -10.72
CA TRP A 117 12.19 -0.83 -9.45
C TRP A 117 11.20 0.32 -9.22
N PHE A 118 11.40 1.47 -9.87
CA PHE A 118 10.51 2.62 -9.70
C PHE A 118 9.19 2.40 -10.42
N HIS A 119 8.10 2.61 -9.69
CA HIS A 119 6.75 2.50 -10.21
C HIS A 119 5.89 3.64 -9.70
N GLU A 120 4.90 4.04 -10.49
CA GLU A 120 3.88 5.00 -10.08
C GLU A 120 2.48 4.51 -10.46
N ILE A 121 1.46 4.99 -9.76
CA ILE A 121 0.07 4.84 -10.22
C ILE A 121 -0.18 5.90 -11.29
N GLN A 122 -0.51 5.44 -12.50
CA GLN A 122 -1.07 6.27 -13.56
C GLN A 122 -2.55 6.00 -13.72
N TRP A 123 -3.33 7.09 -13.73
CA TRP A 123 -4.75 7.06 -14.03
C TRP A 123 -4.98 7.18 -15.52
N LYS A 124 -5.61 6.18 -16.12
CA LYS A 124 -5.92 6.16 -17.56
C LYS A 124 -7.43 6.29 -17.76
N PRO A 125 -7.90 7.08 -18.76
CA PRO A 125 -9.32 7.12 -19.10
C PRO A 125 -9.85 5.71 -19.38
N LEU A 126 -10.94 5.34 -18.72
CA LEU A 126 -11.64 4.10 -18.98
C LEU A 126 -12.54 4.29 -20.21
N ALA A 127 -12.36 3.46 -21.22
CA ALA A 127 -13.25 3.48 -22.38
C ALA A 127 -14.67 3.17 -21.94
N GLN A 128 -15.65 3.91 -22.46
CA GLN A 128 -17.05 3.70 -22.13
C GLN A 128 -17.46 2.27 -22.48
N THR A 129 -17.87 1.51 -21.46
CA THR A 129 -18.50 0.20 -21.62
C THR A 129 -19.97 0.40 -21.99
N GLN A 130 -20.49 -0.46 -22.86
CA GLN A 130 -21.90 -0.44 -23.24
C GLN A 130 -22.77 -0.71 -22.01
N SER A 131 -23.81 0.12 -21.81
CA SER A 131 -24.71 -0.05 -20.69
C SER A 131 -25.41 -1.41 -20.73
N LYS A 132 -25.38 -2.14 -19.61
CA LYS A 132 -26.19 -3.34 -19.46
C LYS A 132 -27.65 -2.91 -19.37
N THR A 133 -28.44 -3.20 -20.39
CA THR A 133 -29.86 -2.81 -20.48
C THR A 133 -30.80 -3.64 -19.60
N ASN A 134 -30.29 -4.65 -18.88
CA ASN A 134 -31.12 -5.54 -18.07
C ASN A 134 -30.77 -5.38 -16.60
N ILE A 135 -31.43 -4.42 -15.96
CA ILE A 135 -31.28 -4.14 -14.54
C ILE A 135 -32.23 -5.07 -13.78
N GLN A 136 -31.69 -6.10 -13.13
CA GLN A 136 -32.48 -6.95 -12.26
C GLN A 136 -32.84 -6.18 -10.98
N LEU A 137 -34.13 -6.18 -10.62
CA LEU A 137 -34.58 -5.60 -9.35
C LEU A 137 -33.79 -6.20 -8.19
N SER A 138 -33.22 -5.33 -7.37
CA SER A 138 -32.30 -5.71 -6.30
C SER A 138 -32.43 -4.79 -5.10
N ASN A 139 -31.96 -5.24 -3.93
CA ASN A 139 -31.88 -4.43 -2.73
C ASN A 139 -30.45 -3.87 -2.54
N TRP A 140 -30.34 -2.60 -2.16
CA TRP A 140 -29.08 -1.88 -1.95
C TRP A 140 -29.02 -1.34 -0.52
N LEU A 141 -27.90 -1.56 0.17
CA LEU A 141 -27.65 -0.98 1.49
C LEU A 141 -26.61 0.12 1.36
N ILE A 142 -26.98 1.35 1.71
CA ILE A 142 -26.15 2.53 1.50
C ILE A 142 -25.83 3.17 2.86
N PHE A 143 -24.55 3.22 3.21
CA PHE A 143 -24.05 3.97 4.35
C PHE A 143 -23.92 5.44 3.93
N ALA A 144 -24.91 6.23 4.31
CA ALA A 144 -25.22 7.53 3.75
C ALA A 144 -24.32 8.64 4.28
N ASP A 145 -23.76 9.43 3.36
CA ASP A 145 -23.08 10.68 3.64
C ASP A 145 -24.04 11.81 4.04
N THR A 146 -23.49 12.87 4.60
CA THR A 146 -24.20 14.12 4.92
C THR A 146 -24.19 15.13 3.78
N THR A 147 -23.38 14.93 2.74
CA THR A 147 -23.28 15.83 1.57
C THR A 147 -24.45 15.69 0.58
N GLY A 148 -25.26 14.63 0.72
CA GLY A 148 -26.47 14.40 -0.07
C GLY A 148 -26.29 13.50 -1.30
N VAL A 149 -25.12 12.88 -1.49
CA VAL A 149 -24.88 11.92 -2.58
C VAL A 149 -25.77 10.68 -2.40
N ALA A 150 -25.84 10.14 -1.18
CA ALA A 150 -26.68 9.00 -0.83
C ALA A 150 -28.17 9.22 -1.13
N GLU A 151 -28.70 10.40 -0.79
CA GLU A 151 -30.11 10.74 -1.02
C GLU A 151 -30.43 10.91 -2.51
N LYS A 152 -29.50 11.47 -3.29
CA LYS A 152 -29.65 11.55 -4.75
C LYS A 152 -29.60 10.17 -5.39
N LEU A 153 -28.68 9.30 -4.96
CA LEU A 153 -28.59 7.91 -5.42
C LEU A 153 -29.84 7.10 -5.04
N ALA A 154 -30.37 7.29 -3.84
CA ALA A 154 -31.61 6.68 -3.38
C ALA A 154 -32.83 7.07 -4.25
N LYS A 155 -32.94 8.35 -4.63
CA LYS A 155 -33.98 8.81 -5.56
C LYS A 155 -33.88 8.12 -6.92
N LYS A 156 -32.66 7.91 -7.43
CA LYS A 156 -32.43 7.20 -8.69
C LYS A 156 -32.82 5.72 -8.57
N LEU A 157 -32.42 5.05 -7.49
CA LEU A 157 -32.83 3.68 -7.19
C LEU A 157 -34.35 3.53 -7.14
N GLN A 158 -35.03 4.49 -6.50
CA GLN A 158 -36.50 4.51 -6.43
C GLN A 158 -37.15 4.66 -7.81
N GLN A 159 -36.61 5.52 -8.68
CA GLN A 159 -37.12 5.74 -10.04
C GLN A 159 -36.98 4.50 -10.92
N GLU A 160 -35.90 3.73 -10.74
CA GLU A 160 -35.61 2.50 -11.47
C GLU A 160 -36.22 1.25 -10.79
N GLY A 161 -36.97 1.43 -9.70
CA GLY A 161 -37.74 0.38 -9.02
C GLY A 161 -36.95 -0.48 -8.02
N HIS A 162 -35.70 -0.16 -7.73
CA HIS A 162 -34.89 -0.88 -6.74
C HIS A 162 -35.36 -0.61 -5.31
N GLN A 163 -35.14 -1.60 -4.44
CA GLN A 163 -35.26 -1.42 -3.00
C GLN A 163 -33.94 -0.90 -2.44
N TYR A 164 -34.02 -0.07 -1.40
CA TYR A 164 -32.83 0.45 -0.76
C TYR A 164 -33.05 0.69 0.74
N SER A 165 -31.96 0.67 1.48
CA SER A 165 -31.87 1.10 2.88
C SER A 165 -30.75 2.14 3.03
N LEU A 166 -31.03 3.23 3.75
CA LEU A 166 -30.05 4.27 4.11
C LEU A 166 -29.62 4.12 5.57
N VAL A 167 -28.31 4.24 5.82
CA VAL A 167 -27.72 4.11 7.16
C VAL A 167 -26.88 5.36 7.46
N TYR A 168 -27.32 6.16 8.42
CA TYR A 168 -26.61 7.35 8.86
C TYR A 168 -25.73 7.06 10.08
N ARG A 169 -24.66 7.84 10.25
CA ARG A 169 -23.86 7.82 11.48
C ARG A 169 -24.64 8.49 12.61
N GLY A 170 -24.54 7.94 13.82
CA GLY A 170 -25.05 8.58 15.03
C GLY A 170 -24.53 7.91 16.30
N GLU A 171 -25.11 8.24 17.44
CA GLU A 171 -24.57 7.78 18.73
C GLU A 171 -25.01 6.37 19.14
N SER A 172 -26.10 5.87 18.54
CA SER A 172 -26.70 4.56 18.85
C SER A 172 -27.56 4.05 17.70
N TYR A 173 -27.84 2.75 17.73
CA TYR A 173 -28.73 2.11 16.77
C TYR A 173 -30.18 2.59 16.92
N GLN A 174 -30.72 3.18 15.85
CA GLN A 174 -32.12 3.58 15.78
C GLN A 174 -32.69 3.33 14.38
N LYS A 175 -33.93 2.86 14.33
CA LYS A 175 -34.72 2.84 13.10
C LYS A 175 -35.47 4.16 12.99
N LEU A 176 -35.03 5.02 12.07
CA LEU A 176 -35.59 6.36 11.89
C LEU A 176 -36.91 6.33 11.12
N ALA A 177 -36.98 5.49 10.08
CA ALA A 177 -38.17 5.27 9.27
C ALA A 177 -38.06 3.91 8.55
N ALA A 178 -39.06 3.55 7.74
CA ALA A 178 -38.94 2.40 6.84
C ALA A 178 -37.75 2.59 5.89
N GLY A 179 -36.80 1.65 5.90
CA GLY A 179 -35.58 1.72 5.09
C GLY A 179 -34.58 2.81 5.51
N LYS A 180 -34.75 3.47 6.66
CA LYS A 180 -33.79 4.47 7.17
C LYS A 180 -33.35 4.11 8.59
N TYR A 181 -32.04 3.98 8.77
CA TYR A 181 -31.40 3.53 9.99
C TYR A 181 -30.32 4.51 10.41
N GLN A 182 -29.99 4.49 11.69
CA GLN A 182 -28.83 5.17 12.27
C GLN A 182 -28.08 4.14 13.11
N LEU A 183 -26.75 4.22 13.14
CA LEU A 183 -25.93 3.43 14.06
C LEU A 183 -24.62 4.11 14.44
N ASN A 184 -24.02 3.61 15.52
CA ASN A 184 -22.73 4.03 16.02
C ASN A 184 -21.59 3.26 15.33
N PRO A 185 -20.67 3.94 14.64
CA PRO A 185 -19.55 3.31 13.94
C PRO A 185 -18.60 2.54 14.87
N ALA A 186 -18.60 2.83 16.16
CA ALA A 186 -17.75 2.18 17.17
C ALA A 186 -18.31 0.86 17.70
N ILE A 187 -19.57 0.49 17.39
CA ILE A 187 -20.25 -0.64 18.02
C ILE A 187 -20.51 -1.77 17.00
N PRO A 188 -19.70 -2.85 16.99
CA PRO A 188 -19.81 -3.92 16.00
C PRO A 188 -21.15 -4.65 16.01
N GLU A 189 -21.78 -4.75 17.18
CA GLU A 189 -23.08 -5.43 17.33
C GLU A 189 -24.21 -4.70 16.60
N GLU A 190 -24.11 -3.37 16.44
CA GLU A 190 -25.13 -2.59 15.73
C GLU A 190 -25.11 -2.87 14.22
N PHE A 191 -23.94 -3.16 13.63
CA PHE A 191 -23.83 -3.60 12.24
C PHE A 191 -24.48 -4.97 12.01
N LYS A 192 -24.35 -5.90 12.97
CA LYS A 192 -25.01 -7.22 12.90
C LYS A 192 -26.53 -7.07 12.98
N LYS A 193 -27.01 -6.24 13.92
CA LYS A 193 -28.43 -5.95 14.09
C LYS A 193 -29.02 -5.30 12.84
N LEU A 194 -28.33 -4.29 12.28
CA LEU A 194 -28.70 -3.66 11.01
C LEU A 194 -28.85 -4.70 9.90
N TYR A 195 -27.85 -5.55 9.72
CA TYR A 195 -27.84 -6.52 8.62
C TYR A 195 -28.99 -7.52 8.73
N GLN A 196 -29.26 -8.04 9.94
CA GLN A 196 -30.40 -8.92 10.19
C GLN A 196 -31.73 -8.24 9.85
N GLU A 197 -31.94 -6.99 10.30
CA GLU A 197 -33.19 -6.28 10.07
C GLU A 197 -33.39 -5.93 8.57
N VAL A 198 -32.32 -5.60 7.85
CA VAL A 198 -32.38 -5.34 6.39
C VAL A 198 -32.70 -6.62 5.62
N GLN A 199 -32.18 -7.77 6.05
CA GLN A 199 -32.52 -9.06 5.44
C GLN A 199 -33.97 -9.47 5.71
N GLU A 200 -34.49 -9.26 6.92
CA GLU A 200 -35.86 -9.61 7.30
C GLU A 200 -36.91 -8.70 6.66
N SER A 201 -36.58 -7.44 6.41
CA SER A 201 -37.49 -6.45 5.85
C SER A 201 -37.61 -6.46 4.33
N SER A 202 -36.72 -7.17 3.63
CA SER A 202 -36.66 -7.22 2.18
C SER A 202 -37.01 -8.61 1.64
N GLN A 203 -37.92 -8.67 0.66
CA GLN A 203 -38.17 -9.91 -0.10
C GLN A 203 -37.16 -10.12 -1.24
N VAL A 204 -36.37 -9.09 -1.55
CA VAL A 204 -35.37 -9.10 -2.62
C VAL A 204 -33.98 -9.27 -1.99
N PRO A 205 -33.10 -10.11 -2.56
CA PRO A 205 -31.75 -10.29 -2.02
C PRO A 205 -30.95 -9.00 -2.07
N LEU A 206 -30.12 -8.80 -1.04
CA LEU A 206 -29.16 -7.71 -1.01
C LEU A 206 -28.08 -7.97 -2.09
N SER A 207 -27.91 -7.01 -2.98
CA SER A 207 -26.99 -7.10 -4.12
C SER A 207 -25.77 -6.20 -3.97
N LYS A 208 -25.94 -5.01 -3.38
CA LYS A 208 -24.88 -4.00 -3.28
C LYS A 208 -24.87 -3.34 -1.91
N LEU A 209 -23.65 -3.07 -1.47
CA LEU A 209 -23.30 -2.36 -0.25
C LEU A 209 -22.48 -1.15 -0.67
N ILE A 210 -23.03 0.05 -0.53
CA ILE A 210 -22.35 1.28 -0.93
C ILE A 210 -21.93 2.02 0.33
N HIS A 211 -20.63 2.20 0.52
CA HIS A 211 -20.09 2.93 1.66
C HIS A 211 -19.71 4.35 1.26
N LEU A 212 -20.52 5.33 1.70
CA LEU A 212 -20.35 6.75 1.38
C LEU A 212 -19.91 7.60 2.59
N TRP A 213 -19.75 7.02 3.79
CA TRP A 213 -19.38 7.82 4.97
C TRP A 213 -18.06 8.58 4.78
N SER A 214 -17.12 8.04 4.00
CA SER A 214 -15.85 8.68 3.60
C SER A 214 -15.99 9.98 2.81
N LEU A 215 -17.18 10.28 2.28
CA LEU A 215 -17.46 11.58 1.65
C LEU A 215 -17.58 12.72 2.67
N ASP A 216 -17.83 12.40 3.94
CA ASP A 216 -17.91 13.37 5.03
C ASP A 216 -16.54 13.64 5.68
N ALA A 217 -15.44 13.12 5.11
CA ALA A 217 -14.10 13.37 5.62
C ALA A 217 -13.77 14.88 5.51
N PRO A 218 -13.15 15.48 6.54
CA PRO A 218 -12.74 16.88 6.48
C PRO A 218 -11.72 17.08 5.36
N GLU A 219 -11.70 18.27 4.78
CA GLU A 219 -10.65 18.66 3.86
C GLU A 219 -9.29 18.67 4.56
N SER A 220 -8.23 18.34 3.83
CA SER A 220 -6.86 18.23 4.36
C SER A 220 -6.35 19.47 5.08
N LYS A 221 -6.82 20.66 4.68
CA LYS A 221 -6.47 21.94 5.30
C LYS A 221 -7.12 22.13 6.68
N ASP A 222 -8.26 21.48 6.91
CA ASP A 222 -9.10 21.58 8.11
C ASP A 222 -8.90 20.35 9.04
N LEU A 223 -8.02 19.41 8.66
CA LEU A 223 -7.74 18.24 9.47
C LEU A 223 -7.11 18.61 10.81
N THR A 224 -7.62 17.95 11.84
CA THR A 224 -7.07 17.89 13.19
C THR A 224 -6.72 16.45 13.52
N LEU A 225 -5.98 16.23 14.61
CA LEU A 225 -5.72 14.87 15.09
C LEU A 225 -7.03 14.12 15.39
N SER A 226 -7.96 14.76 16.12
CA SER A 226 -9.23 14.15 16.51
C SER A 226 -10.08 13.76 15.29
N THR A 227 -10.21 14.66 14.31
CA THR A 227 -10.99 14.39 13.11
C THR A 227 -10.33 13.32 12.23
N LEU A 228 -9.00 13.23 12.22
CA LEU A 228 -8.27 12.16 11.54
C LEU A 228 -8.53 10.79 12.17
N GLU A 229 -8.49 10.69 13.51
CA GLU A 229 -8.78 9.46 14.25
C GLU A 229 -10.23 9.02 14.09
N GLU A 230 -11.18 9.95 14.22
CA GLU A 230 -12.59 9.68 13.98
C GLU A 230 -12.82 9.17 12.56
N THR A 231 -12.21 9.81 11.56
CA THR A 231 -12.30 9.40 10.15
C THR A 231 -11.78 7.98 9.91
N GLN A 232 -10.71 7.57 10.59
CA GLN A 232 -10.25 6.18 10.51
C GLN A 232 -11.29 5.21 11.06
N LEU A 233 -11.93 5.54 12.19
CA LEU A 233 -12.93 4.68 12.81
C LEU A 233 -14.17 4.53 11.94
N TRP A 234 -14.81 5.64 11.54
CA TRP A 234 -16.02 5.54 10.73
C TRP A 234 -15.73 5.28 9.24
N GLY A 235 -14.48 5.37 8.79
CA GLY A 235 -14.02 4.89 7.48
C GLY A 235 -13.63 3.41 7.51
N CYS A 236 -12.41 3.10 7.94
CA CYS A 236 -11.86 1.73 7.96
C CYS A 236 -12.54 0.83 9.00
N GLY A 237 -12.75 1.33 10.22
CA GLY A 237 -13.34 0.54 11.31
C GLY A 237 -14.77 0.08 11.01
N SER A 238 -15.59 0.98 10.47
CA SER A 238 -16.97 0.66 10.06
C SER A 238 -17.03 -0.38 8.94
N VAL A 239 -16.13 -0.31 7.96
CA VAL A 239 -16.03 -1.30 6.87
C VAL A 239 -15.60 -2.66 7.40
N MET A 240 -14.65 -2.69 8.33
CA MET A 240 -14.27 -3.93 9.03
C MET A 240 -15.47 -4.54 9.76
N TYR A 241 -16.21 -3.75 10.56
CA TYR A 241 -17.38 -4.25 11.30
C TYR A 241 -18.51 -4.69 10.38
N LEU A 242 -18.77 -3.95 9.30
CA LEU A 242 -19.73 -4.32 8.27
C LEU A 242 -19.36 -5.67 7.65
N LEU A 243 -18.11 -5.86 7.25
CA LEU A 243 -17.66 -7.11 6.66
C LEU A 243 -17.77 -8.28 7.65
N GLN A 244 -17.39 -8.07 8.91
CA GLN A 244 -17.55 -9.09 9.95
C GLN A 244 -19.02 -9.48 10.18
N ALA A 245 -19.97 -8.54 10.02
CA ALA A 245 -21.40 -8.85 10.06
C ALA A 245 -21.86 -9.65 8.83
N LEU A 246 -21.31 -9.34 7.65
CA LEU A 246 -21.62 -10.01 6.39
C LEU A 246 -21.11 -11.45 6.36
N LEU A 247 -19.86 -11.68 6.74
CA LEU A 247 -19.18 -12.97 6.66
C LEU A 247 -19.78 -14.06 7.57
N LYS A 248 -20.59 -13.67 8.56
CA LYS A 248 -21.36 -14.61 9.38
C LYS A 248 -22.55 -15.20 8.64
N ASN A 249 -22.92 -14.65 7.48
CA ASN A 249 -24.04 -15.06 6.66
C ASN A 249 -23.58 -15.39 5.24
N ILE A 250 -24.34 -16.20 4.51
CA ILE A 250 -24.06 -16.46 3.09
C ILE A 250 -24.56 -15.24 2.31
N SER A 251 -23.68 -14.24 2.11
CA SER A 251 -23.95 -13.05 1.32
C SER A 251 -23.15 -13.05 0.03
N THR A 252 -23.73 -12.52 -1.03
CA THR A 252 -23.08 -12.27 -2.32
C THR A 252 -23.14 -10.79 -2.70
N ALA A 253 -23.40 -9.91 -1.72
CA ALA A 253 -23.52 -8.48 -1.96
C ALA A 253 -22.14 -7.88 -2.25
N GLN A 254 -22.03 -7.12 -3.33
CA GLN A 254 -20.80 -6.42 -3.71
C GLN A 254 -20.63 -5.14 -2.88
N LEU A 255 -19.47 -5.01 -2.24
CA LEU A 255 -19.05 -3.85 -1.47
C LEU A 255 -18.32 -2.84 -2.35
N TRP A 256 -18.87 -1.64 -2.41
CA TRP A 256 -18.30 -0.48 -3.08
C TRP A 256 -17.91 0.58 -2.05
N LEU A 257 -16.64 0.97 -2.07
CA LEU A 257 -16.06 1.96 -1.17
C LEU A 257 -15.85 3.25 -1.93
N ILE A 258 -16.58 4.30 -1.55
CA ILE A 258 -16.56 5.57 -2.27
C ILE A 258 -15.87 6.63 -1.41
N THR A 259 -14.91 7.31 -2.02
CA THR A 259 -14.10 8.37 -1.41
C THR A 259 -14.21 9.65 -2.24
N ARG A 260 -13.73 10.78 -1.73
CA ARG A 260 -13.73 12.05 -2.48
C ARG A 260 -12.37 12.71 -2.38
N GLY A 261 -11.76 13.02 -3.52
CA GLY A 261 -10.50 13.76 -3.58
C GLY A 261 -9.35 13.10 -2.82
N SER A 262 -9.40 11.79 -2.60
CA SER A 262 -8.37 11.01 -1.90
C SER A 262 -7.26 10.56 -2.85
N GLN A 263 -7.49 10.63 -4.18
CA GLN A 263 -6.54 10.21 -5.20
C GLN A 263 -6.11 11.39 -6.09
N SER A 264 -4.82 11.48 -6.39
CA SER A 264 -4.29 12.39 -7.41
C SER A 264 -4.43 11.76 -8.80
N VAL A 265 -5.35 12.29 -9.61
CA VAL A 265 -5.77 11.69 -10.89
C VAL A 265 -5.31 12.48 -12.11
N LEU A 266 -5.56 13.80 -12.13
CA LEU A 266 -5.37 14.64 -13.31
C LEU A 266 -4.03 15.38 -13.36
N SER A 267 -3.37 15.52 -12.21
CA SER A 267 -2.16 16.32 -12.10
C SER A 267 -1.04 15.51 -11.46
N LYS A 268 0.08 15.35 -12.19
CA LYS A 268 1.31 14.81 -11.61
C LYS A 268 2.03 15.82 -10.71
N THR A 269 1.64 17.10 -10.79
CA THR A 269 2.38 18.24 -10.23
C THR A 269 1.64 18.98 -9.13
N GLU A 270 0.31 18.80 -9.02
CA GLU A 270 -0.46 19.34 -7.91
C GLU A 270 -0.43 18.32 -6.77
N ASN A 271 0.46 18.55 -5.82
CA ASN A 271 0.52 17.83 -4.54
C ASN A 271 -0.64 18.26 -3.62
N ASN A 272 -1.87 18.26 -4.14
CA ASN A 272 -3.05 18.61 -3.38
C ASN A 272 -4.03 17.43 -3.38
N ILE A 273 -4.05 16.72 -2.26
CA ILE A 273 -5.02 15.65 -1.98
C ILE A 273 -5.93 16.23 -0.90
N PRO A 274 -7.08 16.83 -1.24
CA PRO A 274 -7.97 17.46 -0.26
C PRO A 274 -8.74 16.44 0.58
N GLY A 275 -8.91 15.20 0.12
CA GLY A 275 -9.56 14.12 0.87
C GLY A 275 -8.57 13.18 1.57
N LEU A 276 -7.48 13.71 2.14
CA LEU A 276 -6.37 12.89 2.65
C LEU A 276 -6.83 11.86 3.69
N ALA A 277 -7.73 12.22 4.60
CA ALA A 277 -8.17 11.33 5.68
C ALA A 277 -8.90 10.07 5.19
N ALA A 278 -9.51 10.09 4.00
CA ALA A 278 -10.16 8.93 3.41
C ALA A 278 -9.18 7.98 2.67
N SER A 279 -7.90 8.38 2.52
CA SER A 279 -6.94 7.62 1.70
C SER A 279 -6.63 6.22 2.25
N SER A 280 -6.68 6.03 3.58
CA SER A 280 -6.44 4.72 4.20
C SER A 280 -7.46 3.66 3.77
N LEU A 281 -8.66 4.10 3.37
CA LEU A 281 -9.71 3.18 2.91
C LEU A 281 -9.32 2.45 1.63
N TRP A 282 -8.47 3.05 0.79
CA TRP A 282 -7.94 2.41 -0.42
C TRP A 282 -7.01 1.25 -0.10
N GLY A 283 -6.15 1.40 0.93
CA GLY A 283 -5.29 0.32 1.41
C GLY A 283 -6.12 -0.85 1.94
N LEU A 284 -7.11 -0.57 2.80
CA LEU A 284 -8.04 -1.58 3.31
C LEU A 284 -8.81 -2.26 2.16
N GLY A 285 -9.36 -1.49 1.22
CA GLY A 285 -10.10 -2.02 0.08
C GLY A 285 -9.30 -2.99 -0.77
N ARG A 286 -8.02 -2.72 -1.00
CA ARG A 286 -7.11 -3.61 -1.73
C ARG A 286 -6.79 -4.90 -0.96
N ALA A 287 -6.73 -4.86 0.37
CA ALA A 287 -6.63 -6.10 1.15
C ALA A 287 -7.95 -6.91 1.08
N LEU A 288 -9.09 -6.22 1.16
CA LEU A 288 -10.42 -6.82 1.07
C LEU A 288 -10.68 -7.51 -0.28
N SER A 289 -10.23 -6.92 -1.38
CA SER A 289 -10.39 -7.53 -2.71
C SER A 289 -9.70 -8.88 -2.84
N ILE A 290 -8.61 -9.10 -2.07
CA ILE A 290 -7.86 -10.36 -2.06
C ILE A 290 -8.44 -11.33 -1.02
N GLU A 291 -8.80 -10.86 0.17
CA GLU A 291 -9.34 -11.72 1.24
C GLU A 291 -10.76 -12.22 0.93
N HIS A 292 -11.59 -11.37 0.32
CA HIS A 292 -13.01 -11.63 0.09
C HIS A 292 -13.47 -11.20 -1.32
N PRO A 293 -12.88 -11.77 -2.39
CA PRO A 293 -13.18 -11.39 -3.77
C PRO A 293 -14.66 -11.58 -4.15
N GLN A 294 -15.38 -12.48 -3.49
CA GLN A 294 -16.81 -12.73 -3.71
C GLN A 294 -17.73 -11.61 -3.19
N LEU A 295 -17.23 -10.75 -2.28
CA LEU A 295 -17.94 -9.60 -1.75
C LEU A 295 -17.42 -8.29 -2.33
N TRP A 296 -16.41 -8.32 -3.19
CA TRP A 296 -15.74 -7.12 -3.66
C TRP A 296 -16.46 -6.52 -4.87
N GLY A 297 -16.79 -5.23 -4.78
CA GLY A 297 -17.29 -4.41 -5.89
C GLY A 297 -16.17 -3.54 -6.44
N GLY A 298 -15.66 -2.62 -5.62
CA GLY A 298 -14.55 -1.75 -6.01
C GLY A 298 -14.38 -0.48 -5.16
N LEU A 299 -13.34 0.27 -5.49
CA LEU A 299 -12.98 1.58 -4.96
C LEU A 299 -13.30 2.64 -6.01
N VAL A 300 -13.96 3.71 -5.59
CA VAL A 300 -14.26 4.87 -6.45
C VAL A 300 -13.87 6.16 -5.73
N ASP A 301 -13.04 6.99 -6.36
CA ASP A 301 -12.75 8.35 -5.86
C ASP A 301 -13.51 9.40 -6.67
N MET A 302 -14.44 10.09 -6.02
CA MET A 302 -15.20 11.23 -6.56
C MET A 302 -14.32 12.48 -6.66
N ALA A 303 -14.73 13.46 -7.46
CA ALA A 303 -13.98 14.68 -7.67
C ALA A 303 -13.87 15.52 -6.38
N PRO A 304 -12.72 16.16 -6.11
CA PRO A 304 -12.48 16.90 -4.87
C PRO A 304 -13.44 18.08 -4.68
N GLN A 305 -13.83 18.75 -5.76
CA GLN A 305 -14.85 19.77 -5.76
C GLN A 305 -16.07 19.23 -6.49
N ALA A 306 -17.24 19.34 -5.86
CA ALA A 306 -18.50 19.16 -6.55
C ALA A 306 -18.58 20.25 -7.63
N SER A 307 -18.54 19.88 -8.90
CA SER A 307 -18.79 20.85 -9.97
C SER A 307 -20.22 21.35 -9.85
N GLU A 308 -20.52 22.57 -10.30
CA GLU A 308 -21.89 23.13 -10.36
C GLU A 308 -22.90 22.20 -11.09
N ALA A 309 -22.40 21.22 -11.87
CA ALA A 309 -23.15 20.10 -12.40
C ALA A 309 -23.13 18.86 -11.47
N GLU A 310 -23.54 19.00 -10.20
CA GLU A 310 -23.67 17.87 -9.26
C GLU A 310 -24.54 16.72 -9.79
N ALA A 311 -25.43 17.01 -10.74
CA ALA A 311 -26.26 16.04 -11.43
C ALA A 311 -25.44 15.06 -12.29
N ASP A 312 -24.32 15.50 -12.87
CA ASP A 312 -23.47 14.65 -13.72
C ASP A 312 -22.65 13.65 -12.87
N GLU A 313 -22.19 14.03 -11.67
CA GLU A 313 -21.33 13.15 -10.84
C GLU A 313 -22.09 11.96 -10.23
N VAL A 314 -23.31 12.20 -9.72
CA VAL A 314 -24.14 11.12 -9.18
C VAL A 314 -24.65 10.20 -10.28
N GLU A 315 -24.96 10.74 -11.47
CA GLU A 315 -25.34 9.93 -12.62
C GLU A 315 -24.18 9.03 -13.08
N MET A 316 -22.95 9.56 -13.15
CA MET A 316 -21.78 8.72 -13.44
C MET A 316 -21.56 7.62 -12.39
N LEU A 317 -21.72 7.94 -11.11
CA LEU A 317 -21.62 6.94 -10.04
C LEU A 317 -22.70 5.87 -10.21
N TRP A 318 -23.93 6.27 -10.50
CA TRP A 318 -25.04 5.36 -10.79
C TRP A 318 -24.71 4.43 -11.99
N GLU A 319 -24.31 4.99 -13.12
CA GLU A 319 -23.96 4.24 -14.33
C GLU A 319 -22.83 3.24 -14.06
N LEU A 320 -21.79 3.67 -13.34
CA LEU A 320 -20.67 2.82 -12.93
C LEU A 320 -21.15 1.65 -12.07
N LEU A 321 -21.93 1.95 -11.02
CA LEU A 321 -22.42 0.94 -10.10
C LEU A 321 -23.33 -0.06 -10.81
N VAL A 322 -24.22 0.36 -11.71
CA VAL A 322 -25.13 -0.54 -12.45
C VAL A 322 -24.41 -1.37 -13.49
N ASN A 323 -23.46 -0.80 -14.22
CA ASN A 323 -22.77 -1.50 -15.31
C ASN A 323 -21.80 -2.56 -14.80
N GLU A 324 -21.29 -2.42 -13.57
CA GLU A 324 -20.32 -3.33 -12.95
C GLU A 324 -19.12 -3.56 -13.88
N PRO A 325 -18.25 -2.55 -14.04
CA PRO A 325 -17.05 -2.70 -14.84
C PRO A 325 -16.17 -3.83 -14.27
N GLU A 326 -15.36 -4.45 -15.13
CA GLU A 326 -14.36 -5.43 -14.69
C GLU A 326 -13.24 -4.80 -13.84
N GLU A 327 -13.15 -3.47 -13.87
CA GLU A 327 -12.16 -2.66 -13.16
C GLU A 327 -12.70 -2.22 -11.80
N ASP A 328 -11.85 -2.24 -10.77
CA ASP A 328 -12.25 -2.07 -9.37
C ASP A 328 -11.49 -0.95 -8.64
N ASN A 329 -10.60 -0.22 -9.31
CA ASN A 329 -9.86 0.93 -8.79
C ASN A 329 -10.11 2.13 -9.71
N LEU A 330 -11.16 2.90 -9.39
CA LEU A 330 -11.77 3.88 -10.29
C LEU A 330 -11.75 5.29 -9.71
N ALA A 331 -11.76 6.29 -10.58
CA ALA A 331 -11.94 7.68 -10.17
C ALA A 331 -12.83 8.44 -11.16
N LEU A 332 -13.75 9.26 -10.64
CA LEU A 332 -14.65 10.09 -11.41
C LEU A 332 -14.09 11.51 -11.49
N ARG A 333 -13.87 12.03 -12.69
CA ARG A 333 -13.42 13.41 -12.90
C ARG A 333 -14.10 14.03 -14.12
N GLY A 334 -14.92 15.06 -13.89
CA GLY A 334 -15.68 15.71 -14.95
C GLY A 334 -16.70 14.77 -15.56
N LYS A 335 -16.57 14.42 -16.84
CA LYS A 335 -17.45 13.45 -17.55
C LYS A 335 -16.75 12.12 -17.84
N ASN A 336 -15.61 11.89 -17.21
CA ASN A 336 -14.74 10.75 -17.51
C ASN A 336 -14.52 9.91 -16.25
N THR A 337 -14.55 8.60 -16.45
CA THR A 337 -14.07 7.61 -15.49
C THR A 337 -12.62 7.28 -15.79
N TYR A 338 -11.78 7.22 -14.77
CA TYR A 338 -10.38 6.84 -14.85
C TYR A 338 -10.16 5.55 -14.09
N VAL A 339 -9.15 4.80 -14.51
CA VAL A 339 -8.75 3.55 -13.86
C VAL A 339 -7.27 3.58 -13.50
N ALA A 340 -6.93 3.08 -12.31
CA ALA A 340 -5.56 3.02 -11.82
C ALA A 340 -4.75 1.93 -12.53
N ARG A 341 -3.50 2.24 -12.87
CA ARG A 341 -2.51 1.28 -13.38
C ARG A 341 -1.17 1.53 -12.71
N LEU A 342 -0.56 0.49 -12.17
CA LEU A 342 0.83 0.54 -11.75
C LEU A 342 1.71 0.44 -12.99
N VAL A 343 2.50 1.47 -13.27
CA VAL A 343 3.42 1.51 -14.40
C VAL A 343 4.84 1.66 -13.92
N ASN A 344 5.79 1.11 -14.69
CA ASN A 344 7.20 1.38 -14.47
C ASN A 344 7.50 2.86 -14.74
N GLN A 345 8.39 3.43 -13.94
CA GLN A 345 8.95 4.76 -14.17
C GLN A 345 10.43 4.63 -14.44
N ASP A 346 10.90 5.32 -15.48
CA ASP A 346 12.33 5.53 -15.64
C ASP A 346 12.88 6.21 -14.38
N THR A 347 14.06 5.77 -13.91
CA THR A 347 14.74 6.46 -12.80
C THR A 347 14.82 7.95 -13.11
N PRO A 348 14.30 8.82 -12.24
CA PRO A 348 14.44 10.25 -12.44
C PRO A 348 15.93 10.59 -12.53
N GLU A 349 16.32 11.36 -13.55
CA GLU A 349 17.68 11.88 -13.62
C GLU A 349 17.82 12.96 -12.54
N PHE A 350 18.58 12.65 -11.49
CA PHE A 350 18.93 13.63 -10.47
C PHE A 350 20.23 14.33 -10.90
N PRO A 351 20.18 15.62 -11.28
CA PRO A 351 21.34 16.33 -11.83
C PRO A 351 22.47 16.52 -10.81
N GLN A 352 22.17 16.34 -9.51
CA GLN A 352 23.14 16.43 -8.42
C GLN A 352 22.98 15.24 -7.47
N SER A 353 24.12 14.72 -7.00
CA SER A 353 24.14 13.74 -5.92
C SER A 353 23.68 14.40 -4.62
N LEU A 354 22.84 13.71 -3.85
CA LEU A 354 22.45 14.16 -2.52
C LEU A 354 23.70 14.37 -1.66
N THR A 355 23.90 15.62 -1.25
CA THR A 355 24.96 16.01 -0.33
C THR A 355 24.29 16.54 0.93
N LEU A 356 24.54 15.89 2.05
CA LEU A 356 23.94 16.27 3.32
C LEU A 356 24.81 17.34 3.98
N SER A 357 24.16 18.36 4.54
CA SER A 357 24.87 19.40 5.29
C SER A 357 25.51 18.81 6.55
N SER A 358 26.80 19.06 6.73
CA SER A 358 27.54 18.63 7.91
C SER A 358 27.17 19.41 9.17
N ASP A 359 26.54 20.57 9.02
CA ASP A 359 26.00 21.41 10.09
C ASP A 359 24.48 21.23 10.30
N GLY A 360 23.89 20.18 9.71
CA GLY A 360 22.49 19.79 9.92
C GLY A 360 22.36 18.59 10.85
N SER A 361 21.18 18.40 11.44
CA SER A 361 20.79 17.16 12.11
C SER A 361 19.66 16.43 11.35
N TYR A 362 19.65 15.10 11.48
CA TYR A 362 18.73 14.24 10.74
C TYR A 362 18.03 13.25 11.69
N LEU A 363 16.70 13.31 11.76
CA LEU A 363 15.88 12.46 12.61
C LEU A 363 15.42 11.21 11.87
N ILE A 364 15.66 10.04 12.44
CA ILE A 364 15.15 8.76 11.94
C ILE A 364 14.24 8.14 13.00
N THR A 365 12.93 8.14 12.73
CA THR A 365 11.97 7.41 13.58
C THR A 365 11.97 5.94 13.23
N GLY A 366 11.80 5.07 14.23
CA GLY A 366 12.12 3.65 14.04
C GLY A 366 13.61 3.43 13.76
N GLY A 367 14.46 4.38 14.16
CA GLY A 367 15.88 4.43 13.85
C GLY A 367 16.68 3.27 14.42
N LEU A 368 16.17 2.62 15.46
CA LEU A 368 16.75 1.42 16.07
C LEU A 368 16.29 0.10 15.42
N GLY A 369 15.43 0.18 14.41
CA GLY A 369 15.03 -0.97 13.59
C GLY A 369 16.00 -1.23 12.44
N ALA A 370 15.86 -2.38 11.78
CA ALA A 370 16.78 -2.80 10.71
C ALA A 370 16.91 -1.77 9.57
N LEU A 371 15.78 -1.27 9.05
CA LEU A 371 15.76 -0.26 8.00
C LEU A 371 16.24 1.10 8.49
N GLY A 372 15.90 1.48 9.73
CA GLY A 372 16.35 2.72 10.35
C GLY A 372 17.87 2.79 10.48
N LEU A 373 18.50 1.70 10.94
CA LEU A 373 19.95 1.62 11.09
C LEU A 373 20.69 1.62 9.75
N HIS A 374 20.21 0.88 8.76
CA HIS A 374 20.77 0.94 7.40
C HIS A 374 20.66 2.35 6.83
N THR A 375 19.55 3.04 7.09
CA THR A 375 19.38 4.42 6.65
C THR A 375 20.33 5.36 7.39
N ALA A 376 20.57 5.16 8.69
CA ALA A 376 21.55 5.92 9.46
C ALA A 376 22.98 5.76 8.90
N GLN A 377 23.37 4.53 8.59
CA GLN A 377 24.64 4.22 7.92
C GLN A 377 24.75 4.92 6.57
N TRP A 378 23.71 4.84 5.76
CA TRP A 378 23.67 5.52 4.47
C TRP A 378 23.75 7.05 4.60
N LEU A 379 23.05 7.67 5.56
CA LEU A 379 23.16 9.11 5.80
C LEU A 379 24.58 9.51 6.22
N ALA A 380 25.22 8.73 7.10
CA ALA A 380 26.60 8.96 7.51
C ALA A 380 27.57 8.92 6.32
N GLU A 381 27.40 7.95 5.42
CA GLU A 381 28.16 7.85 4.17
C GLU A 381 27.91 9.02 3.21
N LYS A 382 26.72 9.63 3.26
CA LYS A 382 26.36 10.83 2.49
C LYS A 382 26.77 12.14 3.18
N GLY A 383 27.48 12.07 4.31
CA GLY A 383 28.09 13.23 4.98
C GLY A 383 27.30 13.77 6.17
N ALA A 384 26.22 13.12 6.60
CA ALA A 384 25.53 13.49 7.83
C ALA A 384 26.48 13.38 9.03
N LYS A 385 26.57 14.43 9.84
CA LYS A 385 27.39 14.44 11.06
C LYS A 385 26.58 14.32 12.34
N ASN A 386 25.29 14.63 12.32
CA ASN A 386 24.43 14.58 13.49
C ASN A 386 23.18 13.75 13.16
N ILE A 387 23.08 12.55 13.71
CA ILE A 387 21.98 11.62 13.45
C ILE A 387 21.23 11.37 14.75
N VAL A 388 19.91 11.48 14.70
CA VAL A 388 19.04 11.20 15.83
C VAL A 388 18.22 9.96 15.54
N LEU A 389 18.37 8.94 16.37
CA LEU A 389 17.63 7.70 16.27
C LEU A 389 16.57 7.68 17.37
N THR A 390 15.30 7.52 16.98
CA THR A 390 14.21 7.37 17.95
C THR A 390 13.47 6.05 17.81
N GLY A 391 13.00 5.55 18.96
CA GLY A 391 12.20 4.35 19.12
C GLY A 391 11.75 4.21 20.57
N ARG A 392 10.82 3.28 20.83
CA ARG A 392 10.21 3.10 22.17
C ARG A 392 11.07 2.30 23.15
N ARG A 393 12.08 1.59 22.65
CA ARG A 393 12.91 0.67 23.42
C ARG A 393 14.37 1.06 23.27
N PRO A 394 15.21 0.86 24.30
CA PRO A 394 16.64 1.04 24.17
C PRO A 394 17.23 0.10 23.09
N PRO A 395 18.37 0.46 22.49
CA PRO A 395 19.06 -0.40 21.54
C PRO A 395 19.45 -1.74 22.18
N SER A 396 19.38 -2.83 21.41
CA SER A 396 20.01 -4.09 21.79
C SER A 396 21.53 -4.01 21.59
N GLU A 397 22.27 -5.00 22.09
CA GLU A 397 23.75 -5.05 21.99
C GLU A 397 24.24 -4.89 20.54
N ASN A 398 23.71 -5.67 19.59
CA ASN A 398 24.08 -5.57 18.17
C ASN A 398 23.77 -4.19 17.56
N VAL A 399 22.71 -3.52 18.02
CA VAL A 399 22.37 -2.17 17.58
C VAL A 399 23.35 -1.17 18.16
N GLN A 400 23.76 -1.34 19.41
CA GLN A 400 24.76 -0.52 20.06
C GLN A 400 26.12 -0.61 19.35
N GLU A 401 26.54 -1.81 18.92
CA GLU A 401 27.75 -2.00 18.11
C GLU A 401 27.67 -1.23 16.79
N SER A 402 26.54 -1.34 16.08
CA SER A 402 26.32 -0.59 14.82
C SER A 402 26.37 0.93 15.02
N ILE A 403 25.89 1.42 16.17
CA ILE A 403 25.94 2.85 16.52
C ILE A 403 27.37 3.28 16.82
N GLN A 404 28.15 2.47 17.55
CA GLN A 404 29.57 2.76 17.81
C GLN A 404 30.38 2.84 16.52
N GLU A 405 30.08 2.01 15.52
CA GLU A 405 30.72 2.10 14.20
C GLU A 405 30.43 3.44 13.50
N LEU A 406 29.22 3.99 13.65
CA LEU A 406 28.88 5.32 13.12
C LEU A 406 29.64 6.42 13.85
N GLU A 407 29.76 6.31 15.17
CA GLU A 407 30.50 7.26 16.00
C GLU A 407 32.00 7.24 15.66
N GLN A 408 32.59 6.06 15.44
CA GLN A 408 33.97 5.92 14.98
C GLN A 408 34.21 6.54 13.60
N LYS A 409 33.19 6.57 12.73
CA LYS A 409 33.22 7.27 11.44
C LYS A 409 33.01 8.79 11.56
N GLY A 410 32.96 9.31 12.79
CA GLY A 410 32.87 10.74 13.08
C GLY A 410 31.46 11.31 12.94
N CYS A 411 30.43 10.50 13.17
CA CYS A 411 29.04 10.95 13.31
C CYS A 411 28.66 11.03 14.79
N GLN A 412 28.09 12.14 15.23
CA GLN A 412 27.41 12.21 16.51
C GLN A 412 26.04 11.54 16.39
N VAL A 413 25.84 10.43 17.11
CA VAL A 413 24.55 9.73 17.17
C VAL A 413 23.87 10.02 18.51
N LYS A 414 22.64 10.52 18.47
CA LYS A 414 21.83 10.73 19.67
C LYS A 414 20.62 9.79 19.67
N ILE A 415 20.45 9.03 20.73
CA ILE A 415 19.30 8.14 20.90
C ILE A 415 18.28 8.83 21.80
N LEU A 416 17.08 9.09 21.26
CA LEU A 416 15.98 9.70 22.00
C LEU A 416 14.80 8.73 22.02
N LEU A 417 14.47 8.23 23.20
CA LEU A 417 13.39 7.27 23.35
C LEU A 417 12.04 7.96 23.44
N GLY A 418 11.06 7.42 22.72
CA GLY A 418 9.67 7.85 22.80
C GLY A 418 8.78 7.15 21.78
N ASP A 419 7.47 7.20 22.01
CA ASP A 419 6.43 6.85 21.05
C ASP A 419 6.03 8.11 20.27
N ILE A 420 6.35 8.13 18.98
CA ILE A 420 6.02 9.24 18.09
C ILE A 420 4.50 9.45 17.93
N ALA A 421 3.68 8.44 18.26
CA ALA A 421 2.23 8.56 18.25
C ALA A 421 1.68 9.25 19.51
N ILE A 422 2.54 9.64 20.46
CA ILE A 422 2.19 10.45 21.64
C ILE A 422 2.77 11.84 21.44
N GLU A 423 1.91 12.87 21.42
CA GLU A 423 2.29 14.24 21.08
C GLU A 423 3.35 14.79 22.04
N GLU A 424 3.17 14.61 23.35
CA GLU A 424 4.08 15.13 24.37
C GLU A 424 5.46 14.46 24.33
N GLU A 425 5.56 13.24 23.80
CA GLU A 425 6.84 12.54 23.66
C GLU A 425 7.63 13.03 22.45
N ILE A 426 6.97 13.29 21.32
CA ILE A 426 7.65 13.85 20.14
C ILE A 426 8.00 15.32 20.33
N GLU A 427 7.20 16.11 21.05
CA GLU A 427 7.57 17.46 21.47
C GLU A 427 8.88 17.46 22.25
N LYS A 428 9.00 16.63 23.29
CA LYS A 428 10.23 16.48 24.07
C LYS A 428 11.42 16.06 23.22
N ILE A 429 11.22 15.14 22.28
CA ILE A 429 12.27 14.72 21.34
C ILE A 429 12.75 15.91 20.50
N LEU A 430 11.83 16.71 19.94
CA LEU A 430 12.17 17.86 19.11
C LEU A 430 12.82 18.99 19.91
N GLU A 431 12.35 19.26 21.13
CA GLU A 431 12.96 20.21 22.06
C GLU A 431 14.41 19.82 22.39
N GLU A 432 14.64 18.53 22.69
CA GLU A 432 15.97 18.00 22.99
C GLU A 432 16.90 18.09 21.77
N ILE A 433 16.39 17.86 20.55
CA ILE A 433 17.15 18.08 19.31
C ILE A 433 17.54 19.55 19.17
N GLN A 434 16.58 20.46 19.33
CA GLN A 434 16.81 21.90 19.21
C GLN A 434 17.80 22.43 20.26
N ALA A 435 17.79 21.88 21.47
CA ALA A 435 18.66 22.31 22.56
C ALA A 435 20.12 21.83 22.43
N SER A 436 20.35 20.72 21.73
CA SER A 436 21.62 19.99 21.82
C SER A 436 22.32 19.71 20.49
N LEU A 437 21.64 19.91 19.37
CA LEU A 437 22.16 19.61 18.03
C LEU A 437 21.97 20.81 17.10
N PRO A 438 22.69 20.83 15.96
CA PRO A 438 22.42 21.81 14.91
C PRO A 438 20.99 21.67 14.35
N THR A 439 20.55 22.65 13.57
CA THR A 439 19.19 22.72 13.01
C THR A 439 18.77 21.41 12.36
N LEU A 440 17.55 20.95 12.69
CA LEU A 440 16.95 19.78 12.06
C LEU A 440 16.71 20.07 10.57
N LYS A 441 17.36 19.28 9.71
CA LYS A 441 17.36 19.42 8.26
C LYS A 441 16.65 18.30 7.54
N GLY A 442 16.47 17.15 8.16
CA GLY A 442 15.76 16.05 7.50
C GLY A 442 15.09 15.10 8.46
N ILE A 443 13.95 14.56 8.03
CA ILE A 443 13.19 13.55 8.77
C ILE A 443 13.03 12.32 7.88
N ILE A 444 13.34 11.16 8.44
CA ILE A 444 13.07 9.86 7.85
C ILE A 444 12.15 9.10 8.81
N HIS A 445 10.92 8.93 8.36
CA HIS A 445 9.89 8.24 9.12
C HIS A 445 9.87 6.74 8.75
N ALA A 446 10.69 5.96 9.46
CA ALA A 446 10.74 4.49 9.34
C ALA A 446 10.05 3.75 10.50
N ALA A 447 9.35 4.47 11.38
CA ALA A 447 8.57 3.84 12.43
C ALA A 447 7.36 3.08 11.84
N GLY A 448 7.14 1.89 12.38
CA GLY A 448 6.08 1.00 11.96
C GLY A 448 6.09 -0.26 12.80
N VAL A 449 4.92 -0.86 12.93
CA VAL A 449 4.76 -2.21 13.48
C VAL A 449 3.93 -3.02 12.51
N VAL A 450 3.98 -4.34 12.66
CA VAL A 450 3.17 -5.28 11.90
C VAL A 450 2.41 -6.13 12.90
N ASP A 451 1.13 -6.35 12.65
CA ASP A 451 0.26 -7.25 13.40
C ASP A 451 -0.75 -7.82 12.41
N ASP A 452 -0.30 -8.78 11.61
CA ASP A 452 -1.08 -9.38 10.53
C ASP A 452 -2.30 -10.14 11.11
N GLY A 453 -3.42 -10.02 10.42
CA GLY A 453 -4.65 -10.73 10.74
C GLY A 453 -5.71 -10.48 9.69
N THR A 454 -6.42 -11.55 9.31
CA THR A 454 -7.58 -11.41 8.42
C THR A 454 -8.59 -10.43 9.01
N ILE A 455 -9.34 -9.73 8.15
CA ILE A 455 -10.35 -8.77 8.61
C ILE A 455 -11.40 -9.43 9.51
N GLN A 456 -11.67 -10.73 9.31
CA GLN A 456 -12.56 -11.51 10.17
C GLN A 456 -12.07 -11.65 11.63
N GLN A 457 -10.76 -11.67 11.86
CA GLN A 457 -10.13 -11.86 13.17
C GLN A 457 -9.59 -10.56 13.77
N MET A 458 -9.68 -9.46 13.03
CA MET A 458 -9.19 -8.16 13.43
C MET A 458 -10.16 -7.50 14.42
N ASN A 459 -9.61 -6.73 15.37
CA ASN A 459 -10.39 -5.81 16.20
C ASN A 459 -9.80 -4.41 16.06
N TRP A 460 -10.54 -3.40 16.50
CA TRP A 460 -10.15 -2.01 16.27
C TRP A 460 -8.89 -1.58 17.04
N GLU A 461 -8.65 -2.16 18.22
CA GLU A 461 -7.43 -1.93 18.99
C GLU A 461 -6.19 -2.42 18.23
N ARG A 462 -6.23 -3.64 17.67
CA ARG A 462 -5.15 -4.18 16.83
C ARG A 462 -4.99 -3.40 15.53
N PHE A 463 -6.10 -2.97 14.92
CA PHE A 463 -6.09 -2.17 13.70
C PHE A 463 -5.36 -0.83 13.92
N THR A 464 -5.78 -0.07 14.92
CA THR A 464 -5.21 1.24 15.26
C THR A 464 -3.77 1.14 15.74
N LYS A 465 -3.39 0.09 16.47
CA LYS A 465 -2.00 -0.15 16.88
C LYS A 465 -1.02 -0.18 15.70
N VAL A 466 -1.44 -0.75 14.56
CA VAL A 466 -0.59 -0.82 13.35
C VAL A 466 -0.56 0.51 12.61
N MET A 467 -1.71 1.17 12.48
CA MET A 467 -1.81 2.48 11.81
C MET A 467 -1.12 3.60 12.58
N SER A 468 -1.22 3.59 13.91
CA SER A 468 -0.84 4.69 14.80
C SER A 468 0.54 5.29 14.51
N PRO A 469 1.66 4.54 14.43
CA PRO A 469 2.96 5.14 14.13
C PRO A 469 3.01 5.79 12.74
N LYS A 470 2.33 5.22 11.73
CA LYS A 470 2.37 5.71 10.34
C LYS A 470 1.40 6.83 10.05
N VAL A 471 0.30 6.92 10.79
CA VAL A 471 -0.74 7.93 10.57
C VAL A 471 -0.65 9.02 11.62
N ILE A 472 -0.83 8.67 12.89
CA ILE A 472 -0.78 9.63 14.01
C ILE A 472 0.65 10.13 14.23
N GLY A 473 1.63 9.24 14.21
CA GLY A 473 3.04 9.63 14.33
C GLY A 473 3.51 10.55 13.20
N THR A 474 3.12 10.26 11.95
CA THR A 474 3.39 11.16 10.82
C THR A 474 2.66 12.49 10.96
N TRP A 475 1.43 12.50 11.47
CA TRP A 475 0.67 13.72 11.72
C TRP A 475 1.37 14.63 12.74
N HIS A 476 1.84 14.08 13.86
CA HIS A 476 2.59 14.86 14.85
C HIS A 476 3.89 15.42 14.29
N LEU A 477 4.67 14.58 13.60
CA LEU A 477 5.89 15.02 12.93
C LEU A 477 5.59 16.16 11.95
N HIS A 478 4.55 16.02 11.13
CA HIS A 478 4.13 17.06 10.19
C HIS A 478 3.80 18.35 10.92
N LYS A 479 2.90 18.32 11.91
CA LYS A 479 2.41 19.51 12.63
C LYS A 479 3.51 20.24 13.40
N LEU A 480 4.36 19.50 14.11
CA LEU A 480 5.41 20.08 14.96
C LEU A 480 6.62 20.57 14.16
N THR A 481 6.74 20.18 12.88
CA THR A 481 7.89 20.55 12.05
C THR A 481 7.55 21.44 10.85
N GLN A 482 6.30 21.90 10.71
CA GLN A 482 5.85 22.74 9.57
C GLN A 482 6.70 24.01 9.37
N ASN A 483 7.21 24.59 10.46
CA ASN A 483 7.98 25.84 10.43
C ASN A 483 9.51 25.60 10.36
N LEU A 484 9.96 24.34 10.29
CA LEU A 484 11.37 24.01 10.24
C LEU A 484 11.88 24.01 8.79
N PRO A 485 13.11 24.47 8.54
CA PRO A 485 13.69 24.50 7.20
C PRO A 485 14.25 23.12 6.82
N LEU A 486 13.37 22.13 6.71
CA LEU A 486 13.70 20.77 6.31
C LEU A 486 14.03 20.71 4.81
N ASP A 487 15.15 20.08 4.49
CA ASP A 487 15.55 19.74 3.13
C ASP A 487 14.73 18.54 2.60
N PHE A 488 14.31 17.64 3.49
CA PHE A 488 13.44 16.50 3.13
C PHE A 488 12.60 15.96 4.31
N PHE A 489 11.46 15.38 3.94
CA PHE A 489 10.60 14.57 4.82
C PHE A 489 10.26 13.27 4.08
N VAL A 490 10.83 12.15 4.50
CA VAL A 490 10.72 10.85 3.80
C VAL A 490 9.91 9.87 4.64
N CYS A 491 8.80 9.38 4.11
CA CYS A 491 7.97 8.36 4.76
C CYS A 491 8.26 6.97 4.18
N PHE A 492 8.59 6.00 5.03
CA PHE A 492 8.72 4.61 4.60
C PHE A 492 7.32 4.01 4.53
N SER A 493 6.81 3.87 3.31
CA SER A 493 5.56 3.16 3.02
C SER A 493 5.86 1.69 2.63
N SER A 494 4.85 0.99 2.14
CA SER A 494 4.96 -0.38 1.63
C SER A 494 4.20 -0.53 0.32
N MET A 495 4.71 -1.40 -0.55
CA MET A 495 4.03 -1.85 -1.77
C MET A 495 2.64 -2.44 -1.47
N VAL A 496 2.46 -3.00 -0.26
CA VAL A 496 1.18 -3.54 0.23
C VAL A 496 0.06 -2.50 0.14
N SER A 497 0.36 -1.21 0.36
CA SER A 497 -0.64 -0.14 0.21
C SER A 497 -1.14 0.01 -1.23
N LEU A 498 -0.37 -0.42 -2.24
CA LEU A 498 -0.67 -0.28 -3.67
C LEU A 498 -1.34 -1.52 -4.26
N ILE A 499 -0.90 -2.72 -3.86
CA ILE A 499 -1.37 -3.98 -4.45
C ILE A 499 -2.24 -4.81 -3.51
N GLY A 500 -2.31 -4.46 -2.23
CA GLY A 500 -2.98 -5.25 -1.19
C GLY A 500 -2.16 -6.47 -0.77
N SER A 501 -2.44 -7.00 0.42
CA SER A 501 -1.90 -8.26 0.90
C SER A 501 -2.87 -8.89 1.91
N PRO A 502 -3.14 -10.21 1.85
CA PRO A 502 -3.99 -10.88 2.81
C PRO A 502 -3.49 -10.69 4.24
N GLY A 503 -4.40 -10.32 5.15
CA GLY A 503 -4.12 -10.11 6.56
C GLY A 503 -3.46 -8.76 6.88
N GLN A 504 -3.29 -7.88 5.89
CA GLN A 504 -2.58 -6.61 6.06
C GLN A 504 -3.46 -5.38 5.80
N GLY A 505 -4.79 -5.50 5.99
CA GLY A 505 -5.70 -4.37 5.77
C GLY A 505 -5.51 -3.18 6.72
N ASN A 506 -4.80 -3.37 7.84
CA ASN A 506 -4.44 -2.35 8.82
C ASN A 506 -3.06 -1.71 8.59
N TYR A 507 -2.24 -2.26 7.68
CA TYR A 507 -0.85 -1.86 7.41
C TYR A 507 -0.74 -1.00 6.15
#